data_AF-A0A0G0LBC0-F1
#
_entry.id   AF-A0A0G0LBC0-F1
#
_cell.length_a   1.000
_cell.length_b   1.000
_cell.length_c   1.000
_cell.angle_alpha   90.00
_cell.angle_beta   90.00
_cell.angle_gamma   90.00
#
_symmetry.space_group_name_H-M   'P 1'
#
loop_
_entity.id
_entity.type
_entity.pdbx_description
1 polymer ?
#
loop_
_entity_poly.entity_id
_entity_poly.type
_entity_poly.pdbx_seq_one_letter_code
_entity_poly.pdbx_strand_id
1 'polypeptide(L)'
;MKKYYLIFILLIFISAHPVMAVEVDVKAELEKEVNEIVNAGHLRPGYFVTGLIDVGIHREHGDQMGHYFHNTADTVYTLIRVLPHLSPTLAGKTRIYIQSEYSKYPLTAYTYTGWKDGVNRDSYSLPPVVSSAFTSGPGSYSAFPAWSFNPFNFYAAAKYAKEFGGASAIYSSMRNKLNTPPADSLLLDFPHALNVYIAGYMGYLELESLAGQPKTISVENTLSRLLALRLNHLDTVNPSDIRGSEVAGFNYLVPELGDYLYKNRQSKVAQIVSTYNEIMPYWFVAKADEQIRDTKPNGNPNESSTTHLYAYHSLFLAKALALKQSRSELEKYLDIGGFERGDLFYIQNLIFTLEAPGVAPTYPPTGTPSPTSQVKPGDANGDGNVNIADYSVWLTNYNQILSGPIFGDFNSNGKVDGIDFIIWLKNYTG
;
A
#
# COMPACT_ATOMS: atom_id res chain seq x y z
N MET A 1 36.99 28.24 5.47
CA MET A 1 36.17 28.53 6.67
C MET A 1 34.72 28.26 6.34
N LYS A 2 34.10 27.36 7.11
CA LYS A 2 32.71 26.90 6.97
C LYS A 2 31.75 27.81 7.76
N LYS A 3 30.46 27.68 7.39
CA LYS A 3 29.20 28.00 8.10
C LYS A 3 28.67 29.45 7.86
N TYR A 4 27.37 29.73 7.69
CA TYR A 4 26.14 29.11 8.20
C TYR A 4 24.92 29.29 7.26
N TYR A 5 24.06 28.26 7.23
CA TYR A 5 22.58 28.19 7.15
C TYR A 5 21.74 29.37 6.62
N LEU A 6 20.78 29.06 5.73
CA LEU A 6 19.37 29.32 6.00
C LEU A 6 18.45 28.37 5.21
N ILE A 7 17.78 27.50 5.96
CA ILE A 7 16.59 26.73 5.55
C ILE A 7 15.44 27.75 5.44
N PHE A 8 14.76 27.81 4.29
CA PHE A 8 13.50 28.55 4.18
C PHE A 8 12.33 27.58 4.09
N ILE A 9 11.58 27.56 5.19
CA ILE A 9 10.24 27.04 5.37
C ILE A 9 9.31 27.80 4.40
N LEU A 10 8.60 27.11 3.52
CA LEU A 10 7.50 27.72 2.78
C LEU A 10 6.20 27.52 3.56
N LEU A 11 5.75 28.60 4.21
CA LEU A 11 4.40 28.75 4.74
C LEU A 11 3.40 28.71 3.58
N ILE A 12 2.48 27.76 3.63
CA ILE A 12 1.32 27.67 2.74
C ILE A 12 0.33 28.78 3.10
N PHE A 13 0.13 29.75 2.19
CA PHE A 13 -1.08 30.56 2.19
C PHE A 13 -2.18 29.78 1.45
N ILE A 14 -3.25 29.47 2.17
CA ILE A 14 -4.47 28.88 1.61
C ILE A 14 -5.13 29.92 0.70
N SER A 15 -5.07 29.67 -0.60
CA SER A 15 -5.99 30.20 -1.61
C SER A 15 -6.61 28.99 -2.29
N ALA A 16 -7.92 28.84 -2.13
CA ALA A 16 -8.70 27.74 -2.67
C ALA A 16 -8.66 27.76 -4.21
N HIS A 17 -7.79 26.96 -4.82
CA HIS A 17 -7.84 26.55 -6.21
C HIS A 17 -7.57 25.04 -6.30
N PRO A 18 -8.29 24.30 -7.16
CA PRO A 18 -8.19 22.85 -7.25
C PRO A 18 -6.80 22.45 -7.72
N VAL A 19 -6.14 21.60 -6.93
CA VAL A 19 -4.93 20.88 -7.31
C VAL A 19 -5.27 20.04 -8.55
N MET A 20 -4.72 20.39 -9.72
CA MET A 20 -4.79 19.56 -10.92
C MET A 20 -3.91 18.33 -10.68
N ALA A 21 -4.55 17.21 -10.36
CA ALA A 21 -3.88 15.92 -10.22
C ALA A 21 -3.19 15.56 -11.54
N VAL A 22 -1.94 15.06 -11.45
CA VAL A 22 -1.38 14.24 -12.53
C VAL A 22 -2.34 13.06 -12.67
N GLU A 23 -3.01 12.97 -13.81
CA GLU A 23 -4.02 11.94 -14.07
C GLU A 23 -3.31 10.58 -14.14
N VAL A 24 -3.35 9.82 -13.06
CA VAL A 24 -2.89 8.43 -13.06
C VAL A 24 -4.00 7.62 -13.72
N ASP A 25 -3.74 7.07 -14.91
CA ASP A 25 -4.53 5.94 -15.39
C ASP A 25 -4.25 4.77 -14.43
N VAL A 26 -5.08 4.69 -13.37
CA VAL A 26 -4.97 3.71 -12.29
C VAL A 26 -4.93 2.29 -12.84
N LYS A 27 -5.61 2.03 -13.96
CA LYS A 27 -5.61 0.70 -14.58
C LYS A 27 -4.28 0.44 -15.30
N ALA A 28 -3.78 1.40 -16.07
CA ALA A 28 -2.49 1.26 -16.73
C ALA A 28 -1.36 1.09 -15.69
N GLU A 29 -1.39 1.84 -14.60
CA GLU A 29 -0.42 1.71 -13.51
C GLU A 29 -0.54 0.33 -12.83
N LEU A 30 -1.76 -0.15 -12.58
CA LEU A 30 -1.95 -1.50 -12.04
C LEU A 30 -1.38 -2.58 -12.98
N GLU A 31 -1.63 -2.48 -14.29
CA GLU A 31 -1.08 -3.43 -15.26
C GLU A 31 0.45 -3.35 -15.33
N LYS A 32 1.04 -2.16 -15.21
CA LYS A 32 2.49 -1.96 -15.12
C LYS A 32 3.08 -2.70 -13.92
N GLU A 33 2.59 -2.43 -12.71
CA GLU A 33 3.09 -3.02 -11.46
C GLU A 33 2.98 -4.56 -11.46
N VAL A 34 1.86 -5.10 -11.98
CA VAL A 34 1.68 -6.55 -12.11
C VAL A 34 2.62 -7.16 -13.13
N ASN A 35 2.84 -6.49 -14.27
CA ASN A 35 3.76 -6.96 -15.29
C ASN A 35 5.21 -7.01 -14.78
N GLU A 36 5.62 -6.07 -13.93
CA GLU A 36 6.94 -6.08 -13.30
C GLU A 36 7.14 -7.29 -12.37
N ILE A 37 6.14 -7.66 -11.56
CA ILE A 37 6.18 -8.88 -10.74
C ILE A 37 6.29 -10.11 -11.63
N VAL A 38 5.40 -10.26 -12.60
CA VAL A 38 5.32 -11.45 -13.46
C VAL A 38 6.61 -11.65 -14.25
N ASN A 39 7.23 -10.56 -14.76
CA ASN A 39 8.48 -10.62 -15.51
C ASN A 39 9.70 -10.89 -14.61
N ALA A 40 9.71 -10.39 -13.38
CA ALA A 40 10.80 -10.63 -12.43
C ALA A 40 10.82 -12.09 -11.93
N GLY A 41 9.65 -12.75 -11.86
CA GLY A 41 9.53 -14.05 -11.22
C GLY A 41 9.42 -13.92 -9.71
N HIS A 42 9.79 -14.98 -8.97
CA HIS A 42 9.67 -15.00 -7.51
C HIS A 42 10.40 -13.81 -6.87
N LEU A 43 9.67 -12.98 -6.13
CA LEU A 43 10.21 -11.84 -5.39
C LEU A 43 10.43 -12.23 -3.93
N ARG A 44 11.64 -11.99 -3.43
CA ARG A 44 11.96 -12.14 -2.00
C ARG A 44 11.31 -11.01 -1.18
N PRO A 45 11.32 -11.06 0.16
CA PRO A 45 10.81 -9.96 0.99
C PRO A 45 11.48 -8.62 0.65
N GLY A 46 10.75 -7.53 0.83
CA GLY A 46 11.28 -6.17 0.69
C GLY A 46 12.03 -5.73 1.94
N TYR A 47 13.12 -4.96 1.77
CA TYR A 47 13.90 -4.42 2.87
C TYR A 47 13.77 -2.90 2.94
N PHE A 48 13.21 -2.40 4.03
CA PHE A 48 13.22 -0.96 4.32
C PHE A 48 13.41 -0.74 5.81
N VAL A 49 14.33 0.17 6.16
CA VAL A 49 14.66 0.51 7.54
C VAL A 49 14.06 1.87 7.84
N THR A 50 13.22 1.91 8.87
CA THR A 50 12.56 3.11 9.38
C THR A 50 13.29 3.69 10.60
N GLY A 51 14.07 2.86 11.30
CA GLY A 51 14.90 3.26 12.43
C GLY A 51 14.96 2.23 13.55
N LEU A 52 15.10 2.68 14.80
CA LEU A 52 15.20 1.81 15.96
C LEU A 52 13.92 0.99 16.19
N ILE A 53 12.78 1.48 15.71
CA ILE A 53 11.49 0.79 15.75
C ILE A 53 11.52 -0.60 15.09
N ASP A 54 12.33 -0.79 14.05
CA ASP A 54 12.36 -2.05 13.29
C ASP A 54 12.82 -3.24 14.15
N VAL A 55 13.63 -2.96 15.18
CA VAL A 55 14.07 -3.96 16.16
C VAL A 55 12.87 -4.50 16.95
N GLY A 56 11.93 -3.61 17.34
CA GLY A 56 10.70 -3.98 18.03
C GLY A 56 9.71 -4.69 17.10
N ILE A 57 9.53 -4.20 15.87
CA ILE A 57 8.62 -4.77 14.87
C ILE A 57 9.00 -6.21 14.52
N HIS A 58 10.29 -6.48 14.30
CA HIS A 58 10.77 -7.80 13.94
C HIS A 58 10.71 -8.81 15.10
N ARG A 59 10.89 -8.38 16.36
CA ARG A 59 11.06 -9.30 17.50
C ARG A 59 9.85 -9.41 18.42
N GLU A 60 9.03 -8.37 18.51
CA GLU A 60 8.03 -8.24 19.58
C GLU A 60 6.63 -7.93 19.08
N HIS A 61 6.45 -7.44 17.84
CA HIS A 61 5.20 -6.75 17.48
C HIS A 61 4.50 -7.18 16.19
N GLY A 62 5.16 -7.80 15.20
CA GLY A 62 4.53 -7.90 13.89
C GLY A 62 4.85 -9.13 13.07
N ASP A 63 5.20 -10.28 13.67
CA ASP A 63 5.48 -11.52 12.91
C ASP A 63 6.37 -11.28 11.67
N GLN A 64 7.56 -10.70 11.86
CA GLN A 64 8.48 -10.34 10.76
C GLN A 64 7.98 -9.18 9.85
N MET A 65 7.10 -8.30 10.31
CA MET A 65 6.60 -7.12 9.55
C MET A 65 7.69 -6.18 8.99
N GLY A 66 8.92 -6.22 9.51
CA GLY A 66 10.07 -5.51 8.92
C GLY A 66 10.62 -6.15 7.64
N HIS A 67 10.22 -7.38 7.33
CA HIS A 67 10.45 -8.06 6.06
C HIS A 67 9.17 -7.95 5.24
N TYR A 68 9.06 -6.90 4.44
CA TYR A 68 7.81 -6.59 3.76
C TYR A 68 7.42 -7.68 2.78
N PHE A 69 6.14 -8.06 2.78
CA PHE A 69 5.58 -9.07 1.88
C PHE A 69 6.26 -10.43 2.02
N HIS A 70 6.75 -10.76 3.21
CA HIS A 70 7.38 -12.06 3.47
C HIS A 70 6.38 -13.20 3.47
N ASN A 71 5.11 -12.95 3.81
CA ASN A 71 4.11 -14.01 3.85
C ASN A 71 3.66 -14.36 2.43
N THR A 72 3.74 -15.65 2.09
CA THR A 72 3.28 -16.18 0.80
C THR A 72 1.83 -15.81 0.52
N ALA A 73 1.01 -15.71 1.58
CA ALA A 73 -0.39 -15.31 1.53
C ALA A 73 -0.58 -13.91 0.95
N ASP A 74 0.29 -12.95 1.25
CA ASP A 74 0.16 -11.57 0.78
C ASP A 74 0.26 -11.51 -0.74
N THR A 75 1.28 -12.14 -1.31
CA THR A 75 1.50 -12.16 -2.77
C THR A 75 0.36 -12.87 -3.48
N VAL A 76 -0.05 -14.06 -3.00
CA VAL A 76 -1.13 -14.82 -3.65
C VAL A 76 -2.46 -14.08 -3.54
N TYR A 77 -2.80 -13.53 -2.38
CA TYR A 77 -4.03 -12.78 -2.18
C TYR A 77 -4.09 -11.55 -3.09
N THR A 78 -3.06 -10.70 -3.06
CA THR A 78 -3.01 -9.49 -3.88
C THR A 78 -3.10 -9.83 -5.36
N LEU A 79 -2.36 -10.84 -5.82
CA LEU A 79 -2.37 -11.20 -7.24
C LEU A 79 -3.67 -11.87 -7.70
N ILE A 80 -4.44 -12.52 -6.82
CA ILE A 80 -5.79 -12.98 -7.15
C ILE A 80 -6.74 -11.78 -7.28
N ARG A 81 -6.62 -10.79 -6.37
CA ARG A 81 -7.46 -9.58 -6.38
C ARG A 81 -7.26 -8.73 -7.63
N VAL A 82 -6.08 -8.72 -8.26
CA VAL A 82 -5.87 -7.97 -9.51
C VAL A 82 -6.53 -8.63 -10.72
N LEU A 83 -6.75 -9.96 -10.74
CA LEU A 83 -7.16 -10.69 -11.95
C LEU A 83 -8.37 -10.11 -12.69
N PRO A 84 -9.43 -9.61 -12.02
CA PRO A 84 -10.59 -9.02 -12.71
C PRO A 84 -10.29 -7.68 -13.40
N HIS A 85 -9.19 -7.03 -13.03
CA HIS A 85 -8.85 -5.66 -13.45
C HIS A 85 -7.80 -5.60 -14.57
N LEU A 86 -7.19 -6.74 -14.91
CA LEU A 86 -6.13 -6.83 -15.92
C LEU A 86 -6.69 -7.11 -17.31
N SER A 87 -5.93 -6.71 -18.34
CA SER A 87 -6.12 -7.20 -19.70
C SER A 87 -6.09 -8.73 -19.76
N PRO A 88 -6.85 -9.39 -20.66
CA PRO A 88 -6.95 -10.85 -20.72
C PRO A 88 -5.58 -11.55 -20.83
N THR A 89 -4.67 -10.97 -21.60
CA THR A 89 -3.30 -11.49 -21.78
C THR A 89 -2.51 -11.45 -20.46
N LEU A 90 -2.51 -10.32 -19.77
CA LEU A 90 -1.78 -10.18 -18.50
C LEU A 90 -2.45 -11.03 -17.42
N ALA A 91 -3.77 -11.07 -17.32
CA ALA A 91 -4.50 -11.94 -16.41
C ALA A 91 -4.14 -13.42 -16.59
N GLY A 92 -3.96 -13.88 -17.84
CA GLY A 92 -3.49 -15.23 -18.14
C GLY A 92 -2.08 -15.51 -17.61
N LYS A 93 -1.14 -14.58 -17.83
CA LYS A 93 0.23 -14.69 -17.29
C LYS A 93 0.25 -14.66 -15.76
N THR A 94 -0.55 -13.79 -15.15
CA THR A 94 -0.65 -13.65 -13.70
C THR A 94 -1.21 -14.93 -13.04
N ARG A 95 -2.19 -15.59 -13.65
CA ARG A 95 -2.67 -16.91 -13.16
C ARG A 95 -1.56 -17.96 -13.15
N ILE A 96 -0.79 -18.05 -14.23
CA ILE A 96 0.35 -18.98 -14.32
C ILE A 96 1.38 -18.67 -13.23
N TYR A 97 1.68 -17.37 -13.03
CA TYR A 97 2.58 -16.92 -11.96
C TYR A 97 2.06 -17.37 -10.58
N ILE A 98 0.80 -17.11 -10.25
CA ILE A 98 0.21 -17.47 -8.95
C ILE A 98 0.27 -18.99 -8.71
N GLN A 99 -0.07 -19.80 -9.72
CA GLN A 99 0.01 -21.27 -9.61
C GLN A 99 1.45 -21.77 -9.44
N SER A 100 2.42 -21.14 -10.12
CA SER A 100 3.85 -21.42 -9.95
C SER A 100 4.32 -21.07 -8.53
N GLU A 101 3.95 -19.89 -8.03
CA GLU A 101 4.29 -19.47 -6.67
C GLU A 101 3.67 -20.40 -5.63
N TYR A 102 2.39 -20.75 -5.78
CA TYR A 102 1.72 -21.69 -4.88
C TYR A 102 2.38 -23.08 -4.89
N SER A 103 2.82 -23.56 -6.06
CA SER A 103 3.49 -24.85 -6.17
C SER A 103 4.86 -24.88 -5.46
N LYS A 104 5.59 -23.77 -5.45
CA LYS A 104 6.92 -23.67 -4.81
C LYS A 104 6.82 -23.28 -3.34
N TYR A 105 5.90 -22.38 -3.03
CA TYR A 105 5.70 -21.79 -1.72
C TYR A 105 4.24 -21.93 -1.26
N PRO A 106 3.75 -23.17 -1.04
CA PRO A 106 2.34 -23.40 -0.78
C PRO A 106 1.86 -22.69 0.48
N LEU A 107 0.71 -22.02 0.35
CA LEU A 107 0.02 -21.32 1.45
C LEU A 107 -0.29 -22.24 2.63
N THR A 108 -0.37 -23.55 2.37
CA THR A 108 -0.65 -24.57 3.38
C THR A 108 0.58 -24.92 4.22
N ALA A 109 1.80 -24.57 3.80
CA ALA A 109 3.05 -24.97 4.47
C ALA A 109 3.87 -23.77 4.96
N TYR A 110 3.85 -22.65 4.26
CA TYR A 110 4.75 -21.53 4.52
C TYR A 110 4.00 -20.23 4.82
N THR A 111 4.47 -19.53 5.85
CA THR A 111 4.07 -18.17 6.19
C THR A 111 5.21 -17.17 5.93
N TYR A 112 6.33 -17.65 5.39
CA TYR A 112 7.54 -16.87 5.14
C TYR A 112 8.24 -17.40 3.88
N THR A 113 8.47 -16.56 2.87
CA THR A 113 9.09 -16.95 1.59
C THR A 113 10.60 -17.17 1.68
N GLY A 114 11.29 -16.51 2.61
CA GLY A 114 12.75 -16.61 2.72
C GLY A 114 13.48 -15.48 2.00
N TRP A 115 14.71 -15.21 2.43
CA TRP A 115 15.66 -14.32 1.73
C TRP A 115 16.62 -15.06 0.80
N LYS A 116 16.70 -16.39 0.94
CA LYS A 116 17.64 -17.25 0.21
C LYS A 116 17.45 -17.18 -1.30
N ASP A 117 16.20 -17.17 -1.75
CA ASP A 117 15.81 -17.23 -3.15
C ASP A 117 14.98 -15.99 -3.51
N GLY A 118 14.92 -15.65 -4.80
CA GLY A 118 14.06 -14.57 -5.32
C GLY A 118 14.76 -13.26 -5.67
N VAL A 119 14.12 -12.48 -6.53
CA VAL A 119 14.58 -11.19 -7.01
C VAL A 119 14.28 -10.10 -5.97
N ASN A 120 15.16 -9.10 -5.89
CA ASN A 120 15.02 -7.98 -4.98
C ASN A 120 13.83 -7.08 -5.38
N ARG A 121 13.09 -6.57 -4.38
CA ARG A 121 12.03 -5.56 -4.61
C ARG A 121 12.56 -4.14 -4.66
N ASP A 122 13.68 -3.90 -3.97
CA ASP A 122 14.28 -2.58 -3.83
C ASP A 122 14.98 -2.12 -5.11
N SER A 123 14.95 -0.79 -5.33
CA SER A 123 15.67 -0.10 -6.42
C SER A 123 17.19 -0.05 -6.23
N TYR A 124 17.69 -0.62 -5.13
CA TYR A 124 19.09 -0.63 -4.75
C TYR A 124 19.53 -2.04 -4.36
N SER A 125 20.82 -2.31 -4.54
CA SER A 125 21.42 -3.55 -4.02
C SER A 125 21.53 -3.48 -2.51
N LEU A 126 21.11 -4.55 -1.82
CA LEU A 126 21.25 -4.62 -0.36
C LEU A 126 22.73 -4.48 0.05
N PRO A 127 23.04 -3.72 1.10
CA PRO A 127 24.40 -3.64 1.63
C PRO A 127 24.95 -5.05 1.94
N PRO A 128 26.26 -5.32 1.71
CA PRO A 128 26.83 -6.65 1.91
C PRO A 128 26.55 -7.24 3.30
N VAL A 129 26.63 -6.43 4.35
CA VAL A 129 26.34 -6.85 5.73
C VAL A 129 24.90 -7.35 5.90
N VAL A 130 23.93 -6.65 5.31
CA VAL A 130 22.51 -7.04 5.34
C VAL A 130 22.31 -8.31 4.53
N SER A 131 22.81 -8.34 3.29
CA SER A 131 22.67 -9.50 2.41
C SER A 131 23.27 -10.78 3.00
N SER A 132 24.38 -10.66 3.75
CA SER A 132 25.03 -11.79 4.41
C SER A 132 24.28 -12.31 5.64
N ALA A 133 23.48 -11.45 6.28
CA ALA A 133 22.65 -11.83 7.43
C ALA A 133 21.33 -12.49 6.99
N PHE A 134 20.85 -12.17 5.78
CA PHE A 134 19.55 -12.60 5.26
C PHE A 134 19.67 -13.85 4.38
N THR A 135 19.72 -15.01 5.04
CA THR A 135 19.96 -16.32 4.40
C THR A 135 18.83 -17.34 4.59
N SER A 136 17.73 -16.93 5.24
CA SER A 136 16.62 -17.84 5.54
C SER A 136 15.94 -18.37 4.27
N GLY A 137 15.64 -19.66 4.24
CA GLY A 137 14.79 -20.26 3.20
C GLY A 137 13.31 -20.07 3.50
N PRO A 138 12.43 -20.59 2.64
CA PRO A 138 10.99 -20.62 2.90
C PRO A 138 10.67 -21.48 4.14
N GLY A 139 9.69 -21.04 4.93
CA GLY A 139 9.34 -21.69 6.18
C GLY A 139 8.12 -21.08 6.87
N SER A 140 7.94 -21.48 8.13
CA SER A 140 6.96 -20.91 9.06
C SER A 140 7.73 -20.46 10.29
N TYR A 141 8.06 -19.18 10.35
CA TYR A 141 8.89 -18.59 11.40
C TYR A 141 8.12 -17.46 12.09
N SER A 142 7.37 -17.78 13.13
CA SER A 142 6.75 -16.77 13.99
C SER A 142 7.40 -16.79 15.37
N ALA A 143 7.96 -15.65 15.75
CA ALA A 143 8.28 -15.34 17.15
C ALA A 143 7.18 -14.48 17.79
N PHE A 144 6.12 -14.18 17.04
CA PHE A 144 5.03 -13.31 17.48
C PHE A 144 4.08 -14.09 18.40
N PRO A 145 3.75 -13.58 19.60
CA PRO A 145 2.95 -14.31 20.58
C PRO A 145 1.51 -14.59 20.15
N ALA A 146 1.01 -13.93 19.09
CA ALA A 146 -0.37 -14.14 18.69
C ALA A 146 -0.59 -15.47 17.96
N TRP A 147 0.36 -15.97 17.17
CA TRP A 147 0.18 -17.21 16.41
C TRP A 147 1.51 -17.92 16.08
N SER A 148 1.41 -19.22 15.84
CA SER A 148 2.52 -20.03 15.29
C SER A 148 2.39 -20.25 13.77
N PHE A 149 1.18 -20.15 13.23
CA PHE A 149 0.89 -20.15 11.81
C PHE A 149 -0.07 -18.99 11.52
N ASN A 150 0.31 -18.08 10.64
CA ASN A 150 -0.43 -16.85 10.40
C ASN A 150 -1.85 -17.16 9.89
N PRO A 151 -2.92 -16.77 10.61
CA PRO A 151 -4.29 -17.07 10.22
C PRO A 151 -4.69 -16.50 8.84
N PHE A 152 -4.06 -15.42 8.38
CA PHE A 152 -4.37 -14.81 7.08
C PHE A 152 -4.17 -15.78 5.91
N ASN A 153 -3.29 -16.79 6.06
CA ASN A 153 -3.09 -17.85 5.08
C ASN A 153 -4.38 -18.60 4.75
N PHE A 154 -5.31 -18.77 5.70
CA PHE A 154 -6.61 -19.40 5.43
C PHE A 154 -7.47 -18.55 4.50
N TYR A 155 -7.43 -17.23 4.65
CA TYR A 155 -8.15 -16.30 3.78
C TYR A 155 -7.58 -16.33 2.36
N ALA A 156 -6.26 -16.19 2.22
CA ALA A 156 -5.60 -16.30 0.91
C ALA A 156 -5.84 -17.66 0.25
N ALA A 157 -5.81 -18.75 1.03
CA ALA A 157 -6.06 -20.10 0.55
C ALA A 157 -7.51 -20.30 0.09
N ALA A 158 -8.49 -19.70 0.77
CA ALA A 158 -9.88 -19.68 0.31
C ALA A 158 -10.03 -18.96 -1.03
N LYS A 159 -9.40 -17.79 -1.19
CA LYS A 159 -9.41 -17.05 -2.45
C LYS A 159 -8.71 -17.81 -3.57
N TYR A 160 -7.58 -18.47 -3.27
CA TYR A 160 -6.90 -19.36 -4.21
C TYR A 160 -7.79 -20.53 -4.63
N ALA A 161 -8.42 -21.22 -3.68
CA ALA A 161 -9.28 -22.36 -3.96
C ALA A 161 -10.51 -21.97 -4.80
N LYS A 162 -11.02 -20.75 -4.61
CA LYS A 162 -12.12 -20.21 -5.40
C LYS A 162 -11.74 -19.92 -6.85
N GLU A 163 -10.53 -19.42 -7.10
CA GLU A 163 -10.03 -19.12 -8.45
C GLU A 163 -9.55 -20.38 -9.20
N PHE A 164 -8.83 -21.27 -8.51
CA PHE A 164 -8.10 -22.38 -9.14
C PHE A 164 -8.64 -23.78 -8.78
N GLY A 165 -9.61 -23.88 -7.87
CA GLY A 165 -10.10 -25.16 -7.36
C GLY A 165 -9.19 -25.80 -6.30
N GLY A 166 -9.38 -27.09 -6.03
CA GLY A 166 -8.56 -27.84 -5.06
C GLY A 166 -8.92 -27.65 -3.58
N ALA A 167 -10.07 -27.05 -3.29
CA ALA A 167 -10.51 -26.70 -1.92
C ALA A 167 -10.41 -27.87 -0.92
N SER A 168 -10.85 -29.09 -1.28
CA SER A 168 -10.80 -30.24 -0.37
C SER A 168 -9.39 -30.66 0.05
N ALA A 169 -8.42 -30.58 -0.88
CA ALA A 169 -7.02 -30.88 -0.56
C ALA A 169 -6.42 -29.78 0.32
N ILE A 170 -6.68 -28.51 -0.03
CA ILE A 170 -6.21 -27.34 0.72
C ILE A 170 -6.75 -27.36 2.14
N TYR A 171 -8.06 -27.55 2.30
CA TYR A 171 -8.72 -27.66 3.60
C TYR A 171 -8.13 -28.80 4.43
N SER A 172 -7.96 -29.98 3.83
CA SER A 172 -7.38 -31.14 4.52
C SER A 172 -5.97 -30.87 5.05
N SER A 173 -5.14 -30.13 4.32
CA SER A 173 -3.78 -29.76 4.73
C SER A 173 -3.75 -28.65 5.81
N MET A 174 -4.75 -27.78 5.85
CA MET A 174 -4.74 -26.60 6.72
C MET A 174 -5.62 -26.72 7.95
N ARG A 175 -6.69 -27.53 7.96
CA ARG A 175 -7.76 -27.49 8.99
C ARG A 175 -7.27 -27.57 10.45
N ASN A 176 -6.15 -28.25 10.70
CA ASN A 176 -5.57 -28.39 12.05
C ASN A 176 -4.56 -27.29 12.41
N LYS A 177 -4.37 -26.29 11.54
CA LYS A 177 -3.40 -25.20 11.70
C LYS A 177 -4.05 -23.86 12.09
N LEU A 178 -5.38 -23.80 12.21
CA LEU A 178 -6.04 -22.58 12.65
C LEU A 178 -5.76 -22.39 14.14
N ASN A 179 -4.89 -21.44 14.48
CA ASN A 179 -4.58 -21.11 15.85
C ASN A 179 -5.83 -20.62 16.60
N THR A 180 -5.98 -21.01 17.86
CA THR A 180 -6.92 -20.36 18.79
C THR A 180 -6.48 -18.90 18.98
N PRO A 181 -7.40 -17.91 19.03
CA PRO A 181 -7.03 -16.53 19.27
C PRO A 181 -6.43 -16.37 20.69
N PRO A 182 -5.41 -15.52 20.86
CA PRO A 182 -4.83 -15.20 22.17
C PRO A 182 -5.80 -14.38 23.02
N ALA A 183 -5.35 -13.92 24.19
CA ALA A 183 -6.13 -13.06 25.07
C ALA A 183 -6.56 -11.77 24.36
N ASP A 184 -7.76 -11.29 24.67
CA ASP A 184 -8.34 -10.08 24.06
C ASP A 184 -7.48 -8.85 24.29
N SER A 185 -6.80 -8.74 25.44
CA SER A 185 -5.86 -7.65 25.71
C SER A 185 -4.74 -7.59 24.67
N LEU A 186 -4.21 -8.74 24.25
CA LEU A 186 -3.19 -8.80 23.20
C LEU A 186 -3.78 -8.37 21.85
N LEU A 187 -4.97 -8.85 21.50
CA LEU A 187 -5.62 -8.47 20.24
C LEU A 187 -6.02 -6.99 20.18
N LEU A 188 -6.33 -6.38 21.32
CA LEU A 188 -6.60 -4.95 21.42
C LEU A 188 -5.32 -4.12 21.36
N ASP A 189 -4.20 -4.62 21.89
CA ASP A 189 -2.90 -3.98 21.74
C ASP A 189 -2.42 -4.06 20.28
N PHE A 190 -2.66 -5.18 19.59
CA PHE A 190 -2.26 -5.46 18.22
C PHE A 190 -3.47 -5.58 17.27
N PRO A 191 -4.16 -4.49 16.91
CA PRO A 191 -5.35 -4.54 16.06
C PRO A 191 -5.11 -5.16 14.67
N HIS A 192 -3.89 -5.13 14.12
CA HIS A 192 -3.58 -5.91 12.91
C HIS A 192 -3.78 -7.42 13.14
N ALA A 193 -3.38 -7.93 14.31
CA ALA A 193 -3.52 -9.33 14.68
C ALA A 193 -5.01 -9.72 14.80
N LEU A 194 -5.83 -8.82 15.35
CA LEU A 194 -7.28 -8.99 15.37
C LEU A 194 -7.87 -9.09 13.96
N ASN A 195 -7.46 -8.21 13.04
CA ASN A 195 -7.90 -8.25 11.64
C ASN A 195 -7.46 -9.55 10.94
N VAL A 196 -6.21 -9.99 11.15
CA VAL A 196 -5.66 -11.26 10.64
C VAL A 196 -6.48 -12.45 11.13
N TYR A 197 -6.85 -12.49 12.41
CA TYR A 197 -7.70 -13.54 12.96
C TYR A 197 -9.09 -13.54 12.35
N ILE A 198 -9.72 -12.36 12.22
CA ILE A 198 -11.04 -12.26 11.58
C ILE A 198 -10.98 -12.77 10.14
N ALA A 199 -10.02 -12.31 9.34
CA ALA A 199 -9.82 -12.77 7.97
C ALA A 199 -9.55 -14.28 7.92
N GLY A 200 -8.68 -14.80 8.77
CA GLY A 200 -8.35 -16.23 8.83
C GLY A 200 -9.55 -17.11 9.16
N TYR A 201 -10.37 -16.71 10.12
CA TYR A 201 -11.61 -17.42 10.48
C TYR A 201 -12.66 -17.34 9.36
N MET A 202 -12.79 -16.20 8.67
CA MET A 202 -13.62 -16.09 7.47
C MET A 202 -13.13 -17.06 6.38
N GLY A 203 -11.81 -17.09 6.13
CA GLY A 203 -11.18 -17.97 5.16
C GLY A 203 -11.35 -19.45 5.47
N TYR A 204 -11.24 -19.84 6.75
CA TYR A 204 -11.48 -21.21 7.18
C TYR A 204 -12.91 -21.67 6.86
N LEU A 205 -13.91 -20.86 7.21
CA LEU A 205 -15.32 -21.17 6.93
C LEU A 205 -15.62 -21.19 5.43
N GLU A 206 -14.98 -20.32 4.64
CA GLU A 206 -15.08 -20.33 3.18
C GLU A 206 -14.45 -21.61 2.59
N LEU A 207 -13.30 -22.05 3.11
CA LEU A 207 -12.67 -23.32 2.71
C LEU A 207 -13.53 -24.54 3.06
N GLU A 208 -14.17 -24.57 4.22
CA GLU A 208 -15.13 -25.63 4.57
C GLU A 208 -16.24 -25.72 3.52
N SER A 209 -16.85 -24.57 3.22
CA SER A 209 -17.92 -24.49 2.22
C SER A 209 -17.45 -24.94 0.83
N LEU A 210 -16.29 -24.48 0.37
CA LEU A 210 -15.73 -24.85 -0.93
C LEU A 210 -15.32 -26.33 -0.99
N ALA A 211 -14.92 -26.92 0.14
CA ALA A 211 -14.56 -28.32 0.25
C ALA A 211 -15.76 -29.26 0.46
N GLY A 212 -17.00 -28.72 0.47
CA GLY A 212 -18.22 -29.49 0.75
C GLY A 212 -18.33 -30.00 2.19
N GLN A 213 -17.61 -29.37 3.13
CA GLN A 213 -17.69 -29.68 4.55
C GLN A 213 -18.76 -28.81 5.22
N PRO A 214 -19.46 -29.32 6.24
CA PRO A 214 -20.33 -28.49 7.07
C PRO A 214 -19.50 -27.43 7.79
N LYS A 215 -20.07 -26.24 7.99
CA LYS A 215 -19.42 -25.18 8.76
C LYS A 215 -19.26 -25.59 10.22
N THR A 216 -18.07 -25.35 10.76
CA THR A 216 -17.78 -25.63 12.17
C THR A 216 -18.36 -24.54 13.07
N ILE A 217 -19.37 -24.88 13.87
CA ILE A 217 -20.10 -23.94 14.75
C ILE A 217 -19.16 -23.19 15.72
N SER A 218 -18.16 -23.85 16.29
CA SER A 218 -17.21 -23.20 17.21
C SER A 218 -16.35 -22.15 16.52
N VAL A 219 -16.05 -22.33 15.23
CA VAL A 219 -15.34 -21.35 14.39
C VAL A 219 -16.25 -20.16 14.10
N GLU A 220 -17.52 -20.37 13.77
CA GLU A 220 -18.51 -19.30 13.58
C GLU A 220 -18.72 -18.45 14.85
N ASN A 221 -18.82 -19.11 16.00
CA ASN A 221 -18.94 -18.43 17.30
C ASN A 221 -17.70 -17.60 17.62
N THR A 222 -16.51 -18.13 17.32
CA THR A 222 -15.24 -17.40 17.53
C THR A 222 -15.12 -16.21 16.60
N LEU A 223 -15.48 -16.35 15.32
CA LEU A 223 -15.52 -15.24 14.37
C LEU A 223 -16.47 -14.13 14.85
N SER A 224 -17.67 -14.51 15.31
CA SER A 224 -18.66 -13.56 15.83
C SER A 224 -18.13 -12.78 17.04
N ARG A 225 -17.41 -13.47 17.95
CA ARG A 225 -16.74 -12.84 19.10
C ARG A 225 -15.65 -11.86 18.67
N LEU A 226 -14.79 -12.25 17.71
CA LEU A 226 -13.72 -11.40 17.20
C LEU A 226 -14.25 -10.15 16.49
N LEU A 227 -15.32 -10.29 15.71
CA LEU A 227 -16.02 -9.16 15.09
C LEU A 227 -16.55 -8.19 16.16
N ALA A 228 -17.18 -8.70 17.22
CA ALA A 228 -17.63 -7.87 18.34
C ALA A 228 -16.46 -7.17 19.06
N LEU A 229 -15.35 -7.89 19.29
CA LEU A 229 -14.12 -7.32 19.87
C LEU A 229 -13.56 -6.18 19.00
N ARG A 230 -13.63 -6.30 17.66
CA ARG A 230 -13.17 -5.26 16.75
C ARG A 230 -14.02 -4.00 16.81
N LEU A 231 -15.34 -4.12 16.96
CA LEU A 231 -16.20 -2.96 17.19
C LEU A 231 -15.89 -2.30 18.55
N ASN A 232 -15.71 -3.11 19.60
CA ASN A 232 -15.34 -2.61 20.92
C ASN A 232 -14.01 -1.84 20.88
N HIS A 233 -13.00 -2.36 20.18
CA HIS A 233 -11.74 -1.65 19.97
C HIS A 233 -11.95 -0.26 19.35
N LEU A 234 -12.77 -0.15 18.30
CA LEU A 234 -13.04 1.16 17.67
C LEU A 234 -13.77 2.13 18.61
N ASP A 235 -14.55 1.63 19.56
CA ASP A 235 -15.28 2.46 20.52
C ASP A 235 -14.39 2.96 21.67
N THR A 236 -13.37 2.18 22.03
CA THR A 236 -12.53 2.44 23.22
C THR A 236 -11.14 2.98 22.88
N VAL A 237 -10.64 2.76 21.66
CA VAL A 237 -9.29 3.20 21.28
C VAL A 237 -9.23 4.71 21.16
N ASN A 238 -8.20 5.29 21.76
CA ASN A 238 -7.78 6.65 21.47
C ASN A 238 -6.78 6.61 20.30
N PRO A 239 -7.04 7.29 19.16
CA PRO A 239 -6.17 7.21 18.00
C PRO A 239 -4.70 7.56 18.29
N SER A 240 -4.43 8.47 19.24
CA SER A 240 -3.06 8.84 19.62
C SER A 240 -2.28 7.75 20.34
N ASP A 241 -2.98 6.73 20.84
CA ASP A 241 -2.42 5.64 21.63
C ASP A 241 -2.14 4.40 20.76
N ILE A 242 -2.58 4.42 19.49
CA ILE A 242 -2.27 3.36 18.52
C ILE A 242 -0.80 3.50 18.13
N ARG A 243 -0.05 2.41 18.32
CA ARG A 243 1.35 2.31 17.94
C ARG A 243 1.56 2.66 16.47
N GLY A 244 2.67 3.34 16.17
CA GLY A 244 3.07 3.64 14.80
C GLY A 244 3.15 2.39 13.92
N SER A 245 3.57 1.25 14.48
CA SER A 245 3.61 -0.05 13.80
C SER A 245 2.23 -0.64 13.42
N GLU A 246 1.16 -0.28 14.13
CA GLU A 246 -0.21 -0.72 13.86
C GLU A 246 -0.92 0.16 12.83
N VAL A 247 -0.38 1.36 12.61
CA VAL A 247 -0.88 2.43 11.73
C VAL A 247 -2.40 2.54 11.71
N ALA A 248 -2.98 3.19 12.70
CA ALA A 248 -4.44 3.34 12.85
C ALA A 248 -5.25 2.03 13.00
N GLY A 249 -4.59 0.85 12.97
CA GLY A 249 -5.18 -0.45 13.26
C GLY A 249 -6.00 -1.08 12.12
N PHE A 250 -5.76 -0.68 10.87
CA PHE A 250 -6.50 -1.17 9.70
C PHE A 250 -5.66 -2.06 8.76
N ASN A 251 -4.43 -2.41 9.16
CA ASN A 251 -3.64 -3.45 8.48
C ASN A 251 -4.44 -4.76 8.39
N TYR A 252 -4.32 -5.46 7.26
CA TYR A 252 -5.07 -6.70 6.95
C TYR A 252 -6.61 -6.54 6.93
N LEU A 253 -7.13 -5.34 6.70
CA LEU A 253 -8.56 -5.14 6.48
C LEU A 253 -8.99 -5.73 5.13
N VAL A 254 -9.73 -6.85 5.18
CA VAL A 254 -10.33 -7.49 4.00
C VAL A 254 -11.70 -6.89 3.67
N PRO A 255 -12.21 -6.99 2.42
CA PRO A 255 -13.48 -6.39 2.02
C PRO A 255 -14.66 -6.72 2.93
N GLU A 256 -14.80 -7.98 3.34
CA GLU A 256 -15.90 -8.43 4.20
C GLU A 256 -15.85 -7.80 5.60
N LEU A 257 -14.65 -7.62 6.17
CA LEU A 257 -14.49 -6.92 7.43
C LEU A 257 -14.71 -5.41 7.26
N GLY A 258 -14.22 -4.81 6.17
CA GLY A 258 -14.48 -3.41 5.84
C GLY A 258 -15.97 -3.09 5.75
N ASP A 259 -16.76 -3.92 5.06
CA ASP A 259 -18.22 -3.83 5.00
C ASP A 259 -18.85 -3.91 6.39
N TYR A 260 -18.34 -4.80 7.24
CA TYR A 260 -18.81 -4.93 8.62
C TYR A 260 -18.53 -3.66 9.44
N LEU A 261 -17.34 -3.06 9.30
CA LEU A 261 -17.00 -1.81 9.98
C LEU A 261 -17.84 -0.63 9.45
N TYR A 262 -18.04 -0.53 8.13
CA TYR A 262 -18.90 0.48 7.52
C TYR A 262 -20.33 0.42 8.07
N LYS A 263 -20.91 -0.78 8.18
CA LYS A 263 -22.29 -0.95 8.69
C LYS A 263 -22.45 -0.59 10.16
N ASN A 264 -21.41 -0.82 10.98
CA ASN A 264 -21.57 -0.79 12.44
C ASN A 264 -20.88 0.40 13.12
N ARG A 265 -19.78 0.91 12.57
CA ARG A 265 -18.88 1.89 13.21
C ARG A 265 -18.25 2.89 12.22
N GLN A 266 -18.90 3.20 11.10
CA GLN A 266 -18.37 4.15 10.10
C GLN A 266 -17.92 5.48 10.72
N SER A 267 -18.72 6.06 11.62
CA SER A 267 -18.39 7.34 12.27
C SER A 267 -17.12 7.27 13.13
N LYS A 268 -16.88 6.14 13.81
CA LYS A 268 -15.66 5.91 14.59
C LYS A 268 -14.45 5.73 13.69
N VAL A 269 -14.59 4.99 12.60
CA VAL A 269 -13.53 4.89 11.58
C VAL A 269 -13.20 6.28 11.01
N ALA A 270 -14.21 7.09 10.69
CA ALA A 270 -14.02 8.44 10.18
C ALA A 270 -13.29 9.33 11.18
N GLN A 271 -13.63 9.23 12.47
CA GLN A 271 -12.95 9.93 13.55
C GLN A 271 -11.46 9.55 13.60
N ILE A 272 -11.13 8.25 13.59
CA ILE A 272 -9.74 7.79 13.60
C ILE A 272 -8.96 8.31 12.39
N VAL A 273 -9.53 8.17 11.18
CA VAL A 273 -8.90 8.67 9.94
C VAL A 273 -8.69 10.19 10.00
N SER A 274 -9.65 10.95 10.51
CA SER A 274 -9.53 12.40 10.69
C SER A 274 -8.40 12.76 11.64
N THR A 275 -8.27 12.06 12.78
CA THR A 275 -7.17 12.31 13.72
C THR A 275 -5.82 12.05 13.06
N TYR A 276 -5.68 10.98 12.27
CA TYR A 276 -4.44 10.70 11.55
C TYR A 276 -4.13 11.71 10.43
N ASN A 277 -5.13 12.28 9.77
CA ASN A 277 -4.91 13.40 8.84
C ASN A 277 -4.34 14.65 9.56
N GLU A 278 -4.60 14.81 10.85
CA GLU A 278 -4.10 15.94 11.64
C GLU A 278 -2.69 15.68 12.20
N ILE A 279 -2.43 14.46 12.69
CA ILE A 279 -1.16 14.12 13.37
C ILE A 279 -0.12 13.45 12.46
N MET A 280 -0.53 12.95 11.29
CA MET A 280 0.34 12.42 10.23
C MET A 280 -0.13 12.87 8.84
N PRO A 281 -0.13 14.17 8.51
CA PRO A 281 -0.61 14.66 7.22
C PRO A 281 0.02 14.00 5.98
N TYR A 282 1.19 13.36 6.08
CA TYR A 282 1.86 12.67 4.97
C TYR A 282 1.77 11.15 5.04
N TRP A 283 0.81 10.60 5.81
CA TRP A 283 0.64 9.15 5.95
C TRP A 283 0.49 8.40 4.62
N PHE A 284 0.04 9.07 3.55
CA PHE A 284 -0.16 8.50 2.23
C PHE A 284 1.09 8.53 1.33
N VAL A 285 2.15 9.22 1.76
CA VAL A 285 3.42 9.31 1.02
C VAL A 285 4.33 8.17 1.45
N ALA A 286 4.81 7.39 0.48
CA ALA A 286 5.73 6.29 0.76
C ALA A 286 7.04 6.84 1.33
N LYS A 287 7.49 6.29 2.46
CA LYS A 287 8.75 6.68 3.14
C LYS A 287 8.80 8.14 3.61
N ALA A 288 7.65 8.75 3.91
CA ALA A 288 7.59 10.10 4.48
C ALA A 288 8.47 10.24 5.72
N ASP A 289 9.17 11.39 5.85
CA ASP A 289 9.96 11.79 7.03
C ASP A 289 9.01 12.30 8.14
N GLU A 290 8.15 11.40 8.58
CA GLU A 290 7.10 11.62 9.56
C GLU A 290 6.96 10.36 10.40
N GLN A 291 6.68 10.48 11.71
CA GLN A 291 6.48 9.30 12.57
C GLN A 291 5.59 9.64 13.76
N ILE A 292 4.63 8.77 14.07
CA ILE A 292 3.92 8.79 15.37
C ILE A 292 4.69 7.98 16.39
N ARG A 293 4.57 8.42 17.65
CA ARG A 293 4.97 7.70 18.87
C ARG A 293 4.74 6.19 18.74
N ASP A 294 5.83 5.43 18.60
CA ASP A 294 5.83 4.00 18.79
C ASP A 294 6.44 3.71 20.17
N THR A 295 5.62 3.81 21.21
CA THR A 295 6.05 3.40 22.56
C THR A 295 5.55 2.00 22.86
N LYS A 296 6.41 1.20 23.50
CA LYS A 296 5.97 -0.01 24.22
C LYS A 296 4.91 0.35 25.28
N PRO A 297 4.08 -0.60 25.72
CA PRO A 297 3.23 -0.42 26.91
C PRO A 297 3.99 -0.01 28.18
N ASN A 298 5.32 -0.21 28.21
CA ASN A 298 6.19 0.18 29.33
C ASN A 298 6.86 1.56 29.19
N GLY A 299 6.48 2.36 28.18
CA GLY A 299 6.85 3.78 28.09
C GLY A 299 8.20 4.11 27.44
N ASN A 300 8.98 3.13 26.97
CA ASN A 300 10.21 3.44 26.24
C ASN A 300 9.89 3.95 24.82
N PRO A 301 10.33 5.16 24.42
CA PRO A 301 10.17 5.65 23.06
C PRO A 301 11.06 4.83 22.11
N ASN A 302 10.48 4.32 21.02
CA ASN A 302 11.24 3.90 19.86
C ASN A 302 11.42 5.11 18.94
N GLU A 303 12.65 5.34 18.49
CA GLU A 303 13.00 6.41 17.56
C GLU A 303 12.94 5.91 16.11
N SER A 304 12.46 6.75 15.20
CA SER A 304 12.48 6.50 13.75
C SER A 304 12.54 7.81 13.02
N SER A 305 13.12 7.80 11.82
CA SER A 305 13.12 8.96 10.93
C SER A 305 11.92 8.93 10.01
N THR A 306 11.58 7.77 9.43
CA THR A 306 10.53 7.66 8.41
C THR A 306 9.37 6.79 8.84
N THR A 307 8.20 7.06 8.27
CA THR A 307 7.00 6.25 8.45
C THR A 307 7.18 4.84 7.89
N HIS A 308 6.62 3.85 8.58
CA HIS A 308 6.56 2.47 8.12
C HIS A 308 5.64 2.30 6.90
N LEU A 309 6.00 1.45 5.93
CA LEU A 309 5.22 1.33 4.68
C LEU A 309 3.81 0.72 4.87
N TYR A 310 3.49 0.20 6.05
CA TYR A 310 2.11 -0.19 6.37
C TYR A 310 1.19 1.05 6.45
N ALA A 311 1.74 2.25 6.57
CA ALA A 311 0.96 3.41 6.92
C ALA A 311 0.03 3.89 5.82
N TYR A 312 0.61 4.10 4.64
CA TYR A 312 -0.13 4.51 3.47
C TYR A 312 -1.09 3.41 2.99
N HIS A 313 -0.88 2.16 3.40
CA HIS A 313 -1.83 1.09 3.14
C HIS A 313 -3.00 1.08 4.13
N SER A 314 -2.71 1.07 5.43
CA SER A 314 -3.70 0.86 6.48
C SER A 314 -4.81 1.94 6.46
N LEU A 315 -4.43 3.22 6.43
CA LEU A 315 -5.40 4.32 6.37
C LEU A 315 -6.14 4.37 5.02
N PHE A 316 -5.48 3.96 3.94
CA PHE A 316 -6.11 3.81 2.63
C PHE A 316 -7.18 2.72 2.65
N LEU A 317 -6.91 1.55 3.25
CA LEU A 317 -7.90 0.49 3.45
C LEU A 317 -9.10 1.00 4.26
N ALA A 318 -8.87 1.77 5.32
CA ALA A 318 -9.96 2.34 6.12
C ALA A 318 -10.87 3.23 5.25
N LYS A 319 -10.26 4.13 4.46
CA LYS A 319 -10.97 5.00 3.51
C LYS A 319 -11.75 4.22 2.46
N ALA A 320 -11.11 3.25 1.80
CA ALA A 320 -11.71 2.51 0.71
C ALA A 320 -12.77 1.51 1.20
N LEU A 321 -12.47 0.74 2.23
CA LEU A 321 -13.29 -0.41 2.63
C LEU A 321 -14.28 -0.11 3.75
N ALA A 322 -13.88 0.67 4.75
CA ALA A 322 -14.70 0.94 5.94
C ALA A 322 -15.42 2.30 5.90
N LEU A 323 -14.97 3.24 5.06
CA LEU A 323 -15.67 4.50 4.78
C LEU A 323 -16.35 4.53 3.41
N LYS A 324 -15.98 3.62 2.50
CA LYS A 324 -16.52 3.55 1.13
C LYS A 324 -16.38 4.88 0.38
N GLN A 325 -15.23 5.54 0.54
CA GLN A 325 -14.95 6.79 -0.17
C GLN A 325 -14.96 6.59 -1.69
N SER A 326 -15.33 7.64 -2.42
CA SER A 326 -15.40 7.59 -3.89
C SER A 326 -14.02 7.41 -4.50
N ARG A 327 -13.98 6.90 -5.74
CA ARG A 327 -12.74 6.80 -6.52
C ARG A 327 -11.95 8.12 -6.54
N SER A 328 -12.62 9.23 -6.84
CA SER A 328 -12.01 10.57 -6.88
C SER A 328 -11.44 11.05 -5.54
N GLU A 329 -11.95 10.54 -4.43
CA GLU A 329 -11.40 10.85 -3.11
C GLU A 329 -10.18 9.97 -2.80
N LEU A 330 -10.21 8.70 -3.18
CA LEU A 330 -9.09 7.78 -2.99
C LEU A 330 -7.88 8.14 -3.85
N GLU A 331 -8.08 8.60 -5.08
CA GLU A 331 -7.00 9.03 -5.99
C GLU A 331 -6.12 10.13 -5.39
N LYS A 332 -6.64 10.95 -4.47
CA LYS A 332 -5.87 12.00 -3.76
C LYS A 332 -4.79 11.45 -2.83
N TYR A 333 -4.90 10.18 -2.45
CA TYR A 333 -4.00 9.50 -1.53
C TYR A 333 -3.23 8.37 -2.23
N LEU A 334 -3.26 8.33 -3.57
CA LEU A 334 -2.37 7.47 -4.35
C LEU A 334 -1.05 8.22 -4.60
N ASP A 335 0.01 7.75 -3.94
CA ASP A 335 1.39 8.14 -4.24
C ASP A 335 2.01 7.15 -5.27
N ILE A 336 3.31 6.91 -5.18
CA ILE A 336 4.03 5.81 -5.84
C ILE A 336 4.30 4.66 -4.86
N GLY A 337 4.64 3.49 -5.39
CA GLY A 337 5.10 2.36 -4.59
C GLY A 337 6.38 2.67 -3.78
N GLY A 338 6.50 2.08 -2.60
CA GLY A 338 7.69 2.15 -1.76
C GLY A 338 8.83 1.23 -2.22
N PHE A 339 8.56 0.32 -3.15
CA PHE A 339 9.53 -0.58 -3.78
C PHE A 339 9.57 -0.36 -5.29
N GLU A 340 10.69 -0.70 -5.93
CA GLU A 340 10.85 -0.60 -7.39
C GLU A 340 9.89 -1.53 -8.12
N ARG A 341 9.59 -2.68 -7.51
CA ARG A 341 8.69 -3.69 -8.06
C ARG A 341 7.99 -4.45 -6.95
N GLY A 342 6.74 -4.81 -7.20
CA GLY A 342 5.98 -5.67 -6.32
C GLY A 342 5.68 -5.06 -4.96
N ASP A 343 5.42 -3.75 -4.90
CA ASP A 343 4.81 -3.18 -3.71
C ASP A 343 3.34 -3.63 -3.62
N LEU A 344 3.06 -4.65 -2.80
CA LEU A 344 1.71 -5.21 -2.71
C LEU A 344 0.72 -4.28 -2.01
N PHE A 345 1.18 -3.29 -1.26
CA PHE A 345 0.29 -2.29 -0.66
C PHE A 345 -0.15 -1.29 -1.71
N TYR A 346 0.78 -0.78 -2.52
CA TYR A 346 0.45 0.11 -3.62
C TYR A 346 -0.50 -0.55 -4.63
N ILE A 347 -0.19 -1.78 -5.03
CA ILE A 347 -1.07 -2.57 -5.92
C ILE A 347 -2.48 -2.73 -5.33
N GLN A 348 -2.59 -3.02 -4.04
CA GLN A 348 -3.90 -3.10 -3.40
C GLN A 348 -4.62 -1.75 -3.35
N ASN A 349 -3.93 -0.65 -3.09
CA ASN A 349 -4.51 0.68 -3.11
C ASN A 349 -5.05 1.03 -4.52
N LEU A 350 -4.34 0.67 -5.59
CA LEU A 350 -4.82 0.80 -6.98
C LEU A 350 -6.09 -0.04 -7.21
N ILE A 351 -6.11 -1.31 -6.79
CA ILE A 351 -7.30 -2.18 -6.89
C ILE A 351 -8.50 -1.54 -6.20
N PHE A 352 -8.32 -1.09 -4.95
CA PHE A 352 -9.42 -0.52 -4.18
C PHE A 352 -9.89 0.82 -4.73
N THR A 353 -9.03 1.56 -5.43
CA THR A 353 -9.42 2.76 -6.19
C THR A 353 -10.29 2.41 -7.38
N LEU A 354 -9.94 1.37 -8.14
CA LEU A 354 -10.73 0.89 -9.28
C LEU A 354 -12.10 0.34 -8.86
N GLU A 355 -12.19 -0.28 -7.68
CA GLU A 355 -13.41 -0.85 -7.13
C GLU A 355 -14.31 0.17 -6.40
N ALA A 356 -13.81 1.38 -6.14
CA ALA A 356 -14.54 2.38 -5.38
C ALA A 356 -15.74 2.96 -6.14
N PRO A 357 -16.80 3.39 -5.43
CA PRO A 357 -17.98 3.95 -6.06
C PRO A 357 -17.69 5.29 -6.76
N GLY A 358 -18.42 5.53 -7.85
CA GLY A 358 -18.28 6.71 -8.70
C GLY A 358 -17.76 6.36 -10.09
N VAL A 359 -18.02 7.23 -11.06
CA VAL A 359 -17.39 7.11 -12.38
C VAL A 359 -15.94 7.55 -12.24
N ALA A 360 -15.02 6.91 -12.98
CA ALA A 360 -13.73 7.56 -13.27
C ALA A 360 -14.04 9.00 -13.68
N PRO A 361 -13.29 10.01 -13.21
CA PRO A 361 -13.58 11.36 -13.63
C PRO A 361 -13.54 11.36 -15.18
N THR A 362 -14.62 11.81 -15.79
CA THR A 362 -14.71 11.85 -17.26
C THR A 362 -13.89 13.05 -17.70
N TYR A 363 -12.59 12.84 -17.85
CA TYR A 363 -11.76 13.80 -18.54
C TYR A 363 -12.07 13.68 -20.04
N PRO A 364 -12.38 14.78 -20.73
CA PRO A 364 -12.64 14.74 -22.16
C PRO A 364 -11.45 14.08 -22.88
N PRO A 365 -11.71 13.26 -23.91
CA PRO A 365 -10.67 12.49 -24.58
C PRO A 365 -9.55 13.42 -25.04
N THR A 366 -8.32 13.03 -24.72
CA THR A 366 -7.07 13.69 -25.09
C THR A 366 -7.12 14.04 -26.58
N GLY A 367 -7.42 15.31 -26.85
CA GLY A 367 -7.56 15.83 -28.20
C GLY A 367 -6.19 15.90 -28.86
N THR A 368 -6.05 15.17 -29.96
CA THR A 368 -4.99 15.32 -30.97
C THR A 368 -4.71 16.81 -31.24
N PRO A 369 -3.45 17.29 -31.19
CA PRO A 369 -3.19 18.72 -31.32
C PRO A 369 -3.44 19.18 -32.76
N SER A 370 -4.14 20.28 -32.92
CA SER A 370 -4.23 21.02 -34.18
C SER A 370 -4.07 22.52 -33.89
N PRO A 371 -3.35 23.27 -34.73
CA PRO A 371 -2.40 24.26 -34.23
C PRO A 371 -2.92 25.70 -34.22
N THR A 372 -2.03 26.56 -33.76
CA THR A 372 -1.94 28.02 -33.93
C THR A 372 -2.70 28.88 -32.92
N SER A 373 -2.02 29.16 -31.80
CA SER A 373 -2.16 30.44 -31.11
C SER A 373 -0.77 31.00 -30.78
N GLN A 374 -0.71 32.32 -30.72
CA GLN A 374 0.47 33.17 -30.54
C GLN A 374 1.29 32.74 -29.31
N VAL A 375 2.59 32.49 -29.51
CA VAL A 375 3.51 32.04 -28.44
C VAL A 375 3.53 33.05 -27.31
N LYS A 376 2.85 32.72 -26.22
CA LYS A 376 2.90 33.48 -24.98
C LYS A 376 4.18 33.07 -24.22
N PRO A 377 5.07 34.00 -23.83
CA PRO A 377 6.27 33.62 -23.09
C PRO A 377 5.91 32.85 -21.82
N GLY A 378 6.50 31.66 -21.64
CA GLY A 378 6.17 30.75 -20.54
C GLY A 378 5.15 29.65 -20.90
N ASP A 379 4.51 29.68 -22.06
CA ASP A 379 3.57 28.64 -22.54
C ASP A 379 4.35 27.61 -23.37
N ALA A 380 4.78 26.53 -22.73
CA ALA A 380 5.57 25.48 -23.35
C ALA A 380 4.71 24.44 -24.07
N ASN A 381 3.49 24.19 -23.58
CA ASN A 381 2.61 23.20 -24.18
C ASN A 381 1.74 23.79 -25.32
N GLY A 382 1.74 25.12 -25.49
CA GLY A 382 1.03 25.85 -26.53
C GLY A 382 -0.48 25.96 -26.30
N ASP A 383 -0.94 25.81 -25.05
CA ASP A 383 -2.36 25.81 -24.70
C ASP A 383 -2.96 27.22 -24.51
N GLY A 384 -2.13 28.26 -24.60
CA GLY A 384 -2.49 29.67 -24.43
C GLY A 384 -2.45 30.17 -22.99
N ASN A 385 -2.25 29.28 -22.02
CA ASN A 385 -2.09 29.60 -20.61
C ASN A 385 -0.62 29.42 -20.20
N VAL A 386 -0.22 30.05 -19.10
CA VAL A 386 1.12 29.84 -18.51
C VAL A 386 0.89 29.34 -17.11
N ASN A 387 0.98 28.03 -16.92
CA ASN A 387 0.62 27.35 -15.68
C ASN A 387 1.62 26.22 -15.34
N ILE A 388 1.27 25.36 -14.38
CA ILE A 388 2.15 24.31 -13.89
C ILE A 388 2.47 23.22 -14.96
N ALA A 389 1.64 23.08 -15.99
CA ALA A 389 1.92 22.18 -17.11
C ALA A 389 3.18 22.63 -17.87
N ASP A 390 3.35 23.93 -18.08
CA ASP A 390 4.54 24.49 -18.74
C ASP A 390 5.79 24.37 -17.89
N TYR A 391 5.63 24.51 -16.57
CA TYR A 391 6.72 24.26 -15.61
C TYR A 391 7.20 22.82 -15.69
N SER A 392 6.29 21.85 -15.86
CA SER A 392 6.65 20.44 -15.99
C SER A 392 7.50 20.19 -17.25
N VAL A 393 7.18 20.86 -18.36
CA VAL A 393 8.00 20.82 -19.60
C VAL A 393 9.38 21.43 -19.37
N TRP A 394 9.47 22.58 -18.69
CA TRP A 394 10.76 23.18 -18.33
C TRP A 394 11.58 22.28 -17.39
N LEU A 395 10.94 21.69 -16.37
CA LEU A 395 11.60 20.84 -15.36
C LEU A 395 12.16 19.56 -15.98
N THR A 396 11.39 18.90 -16.85
CA THR A 396 11.84 17.70 -17.58
C THR A 396 13.06 17.98 -18.44
N ASN A 397 13.14 19.17 -19.02
CA ASN A 397 14.22 19.57 -19.92
C ASN A 397 15.31 20.42 -19.25
N TYR A 398 15.27 20.58 -17.92
CA TYR A 398 16.21 21.44 -17.22
C TYR A 398 17.67 21.00 -17.45
N ASN A 399 18.52 21.96 -17.78
CA ASN A 399 19.94 21.77 -18.10
C ASN A 399 20.21 20.97 -19.39
N GLN A 400 19.22 20.84 -20.27
CA GLN A 400 19.38 20.27 -21.63
C GLN A 400 19.70 21.35 -22.66
N ILE A 401 20.40 20.97 -23.74
CA ILE A 401 20.66 21.82 -24.92
C ILE A 401 19.53 21.56 -25.92
N LEU A 402 18.42 22.26 -25.71
CA LEU A 402 17.22 22.20 -26.53
C LEU A 402 16.80 23.65 -26.80
N SER A 403 16.28 23.92 -28.00
CA SER A 403 15.94 25.28 -28.41
C SER A 403 14.45 25.43 -28.66
N GLY A 404 13.89 26.49 -28.06
CA GLY A 404 12.50 26.90 -28.25
C GLY A 404 11.57 26.60 -27.08
N PRO A 405 10.43 27.31 -27.03
CA PRO A 405 9.52 27.31 -25.88
C PRO A 405 8.89 25.95 -25.60
N ILE A 406 8.73 25.10 -26.62
CA ILE A 406 8.19 23.74 -26.47
C ILE A 406 9.08 22.80 -25.63
N PHE A 407 10.34 23.20 -25.42
CA PHE A 407 11.28 22.49 -24.56
C PHE A 407 11.54 23.25 -23.25
N GLY A 408 10.84 24.36 -23.02
CA GLY A 408 11.09 25.25 -21.89
C GLY A 408 12.23 26.26 -22.10
N ASP A 409 12.77 26.42 -23.31
CA ASP A 409 13.71 27.51 -23.65
C ASP A 409 12.89 28.74 -24.09
N PHE A 410 12.47 29.54 -23.12
CA PHE A 410 11.56 30.66 -23.32
C PHE A 410 12.26 31.95 -23.76
N ASN A 411 13.59 32.03 -23.65
CA ASN A 411 14.39 33.13 -24.21
C ASN A 411 15.03 32.79 -25.57
N SER A 412 14.87 31.55 -26.06
CA SER A 412 15.40 31.06 -27.33
C SER A 412 16.93 31.12 -27.44
N ASN A 413 17.65 30.93 -26.33
CA ASN A 413 19.12 30.93 -26.33
C ASN A 413 19.75 29.55 -26.62
N GLY A 414 18.92 28.52 -26.81
CA GLY A 414 19.36 27.15 -27.11
C GLY A 414 19.70 26.30 -25.87
N LYS A 415 19.34 26.76 -24.68
CA LYS A 415 19.54 26.06 -23.42
C LYS A 415 18.36 26.31 -22.48
N VAL A 416 17.88 25.25 -21.83
CA VAL A 416 16.80 25.33 -20.84
C VAL A 416 17.41 25.48 -19.45
N ASP A 417 17.31 26.67 -18.85
CA ASP A 417 17.90 26.92 -17.53
C ASP A 417 17.10 27.88 -16.63
N GLY A 418 17.73 28.35 -15.55
CA GLY A 418 17.11 29.21 -14.56
C GLY A 418 16.62 30.56 -15.11
N ILE A 419 17.13 31.03 -16.26
CA ILE A 419 16.62 32.25 -16.91
C ILE A 419 15.23 31.99 -17.48
N ASP A 420 15.01 30.81 -18.05
CA ASP A 420 13.71 30.42 -18.61
C ASP A 420 12.65 30.23 -17.52
N PHE A 421 13.05 29.69 -16.36
CA PHE A 421 12.17 29.63 -15.19
C PHE A 421 11.65 31.01 -14.76
N ILE A 422 12.50 32.03 -14.79
CA ILE A 422 12.09 33.40 -14.46
C ILE A 422 11.11 33.96 -15.50
N ILE A 423 11.20 33.54 -16.75
CA ILE A 423 10.25 33.93 -17.81
C ILE A 423 8.90 33.25 -17.58
N TRP A 424 8.89 31.95 -17.28
CA TRP A 424 7.67 31.24 -16.89
C TRP A 424 7.00 31.88 -15.68
N LEU A 425 7.76 32.09 -14.59
CA LEU A 425 7.24 32.61 -13.32
C LEU A 425 6.62 34.01 -13.47
N LYS A 426 7.21 34.87 -14.32
CA LYS A 426 6.67 36.21 -14.59
C LYS A 426 5.35 36.21 -15.34
N ASN A 427 5.11 35.19 -16.15
CA ASN A 427 3.93 35.07 -16.99
C ASN A 427 2.87 34.14 -16.40
N TYR A 428 3.15 33.49 -15.27
CA TYR A 428 2.27 32.57 -14.58
C TYR A 428 0.90 33.21 -14.26
N THR A 429 -0.17 32.60 -14.78
CA THR A 429 -1.54 33.13 -14.67
C THR A 429 -2.42 32.39 -13.66
N GLY A 430 -1.88 31.40 -12.95
CA GLY A 430 -2.66 30.51 -12.07
C GLY A 430 -2.91 29.16 -12.74
#